data_AF-A0A7C9RQ93-F1
#
_entry.id   AF-A0A7C9RQ93-F1
#
_cell.length_a   1.000
_cell.length_b   1.000
_cell.length_c   1.000
_cell.angle_alpha   90.00
_cell.angle_beta   90.00
_cell.angle_gamma   90.00
#
_symmetry.space_group_name_H-M   'P 1'
#
loop_
_entity.id
_entity.type
_entity.pdbx_description
1 polymer ?
#
loop_
_entity_poly.entity_id
_entity_poly.type
_entity_poly.pdbx_seq_one_letter_code
_entity_poly.pdbx_strand_id
1 'polypeptide(L)'
;MTIEVRLLGPLEVRGPAGPVHFSGARRRAVFAMLALRTGRMVSRSALVDGLWGEDVPPTGTKTLQGHVAKVRRSLELAGADGVVLTREPGYLLDVTQVVVDVEVFDEHLRCGRYAEALRLYRGDPLADCPVEGWAGAEIARLREAVAFAEENHAAALCLAGRHAEAIGQLERLVALYPLRESLWDLLMEAQHRAGRAGDALRTYRRVRALLVEEFGMEPGDALRRREAAVLAG
;
A
#
# COMPACT_ATOMS: atom_id res chain seq x y z
N MET A 1 -25.19 -5.31 9.17
CA MET A 1 -24.35 -6.47 8.81
C MET A 1 -23.25 -5.92 7.93
N THR A 2 -22.01 -5.90 8.42
CA THR A 2 -20.91 -5.20 7.78
C THR A 2 -19.91 -6.23 7.27
N ILE A 3 -19.44 -6.02 6.05
CA ILE A 3 -18.47 -6.86 5.37
C ILE A 3 -17.11 -6.21 5.54
N GLU A 4 -16.16 -6.97 6.05
CA GLU A 4 -14.78 -6.51 6.17
C GLU A 4 -14.04 -6.88 4.89
N VAL A 5 -13.50 -5.87 4.22
CA VAL A 5 -12.67 -6.04 3.04
C VAL A 5 -11.29 -5.53 3.34
N ARG A 6 -10.28 -6.35 3.08
CA ARG A 6 -8.91 -6.04 3.41
C ARG A 6 -8.04 -6.14 2.15
N LEU A 7 -7.43 -5.02 1.76
CA LEU A 7 -6.67 -4.83 0.52
C LEU A 7 -5.18 -4.57 0.77
N LEU A 8 -4.78 -4.18 1.99
CA LEU A 8 -3.39 -3.92 2.38
C LEU A 8 -2.61 -5.23 2.63
N GLY A 9 -2.57 -6.08 1.62
CA GLY A 9 -2.02 -7.43 1.59
C GLY A 9 -2.80 -8.28 0.58
N PRO A 10 -2.67 -9.61 0.59
CA PRO A 10 -3.55 -10.48 -0.17
C PRO A 10 -5.03 -10.18 0.13
N LEU A 11 -5.89 -10.28 -0.87
CA LEU A 11 -7.32 -9.92 -0.73
C LEU A 11 -7.99 -10.80 0.34
N GLU A 12 -8.48 -10.20 1.41
CA GLU A 12 -9.33 -10.90 2.39
C GLU A 12 -10.70 -10.24 2.42
N VAL A 13 -11.75 -11.07 2.39
CA VAL A 13 -13.13 -10.60 2.48
C VAL A 13 -13.86 -11.50 3.47
N ARG A 14 -14.54 -10.88 4.44
CA ARG A 14 -15.28 -11.58 5.49
C ARG A 14 -16.69 -11.05 5.57
N GLY A 15 -17.65 -11.93 5.29
CA GLY A 15 -19.07 -11.66 5.46
C GLY A 15 -19.57 -12.09 6.85
N PRO A 16 -20.83 -11.78 7.19
CA PRO A 16 -21.44 -12.15 8.47
C PRO A 16 -21.41 -13.66 8.79
N ALA A 17 -21.49 -14.52 7.78
CA ALA A 17 -21.48 -15.97 7.95
C ALA A 17 -20.09 -16.61 7.83
N GLY A 18 -19.03 -15.81 7.54
CA GLY A 18 -17.66 -16.32 7.46
C GLY A 18 -16.82 -15.71 6.32
N PRO A 19 -15.63 -16.29 6.05
CA PRO A 19 -14.76 -15.84 4.97
C PRO A 19 -15.40 -16.06 3.60
N VAL A 20 -15.20 -15.11 2.69
CA VAL A 20 -15.67 -15.19 1.29
C VAL A 20 -14.56 -15.77 0.43
N HIS A 21 -14.82 -16.92 -0.19
CA HIS A 21 -13.89 -17.55 -1.12
C HIS A 21 -14.31 -17.30 -2.57
N PHE A 22 -13.51 -16.51 -3.30
CA PHE A 22 -13.65 -16.35 -4.73
C PHE A 22 -12.88 -17.43 -5.47
N SER A 23 -13.57 -18.25 -6.26
CA SER A 23 -12.97 -19.33 -7.04
C SER A 23 -12.25 -18.79 -8.29
N GLY A 24 -11.00 -18.39 -8.13
CA GLY A 24 -10.07 -18.02 -9.21
C GLY A 24 -9.63 -16.56 -9.19
N ALA A 25 -8.39 -16.32 -9.62
CA ALA A 25 -7.69 -15.05 -9.52
C ALA A 25 -8.42 -13.88 -10.20
N ARG A 26 -9.02 -14.10 -11.40
CA ARG A 26 -9.80 -13.06 -12.10
C ARG A 26 -11.05 -12.62 -11.33
N ARG A 27 -11.69 -13.50 -10.55
CA ARG A 27 -12.87 -13.13 -9.74
C ARG A 27 -12.45 -12.31 -8.51
N ARG A 28 -11.31 -12.66 -7.91
CA ARG A 28 -10.66 -11.86 -6.86
C ARG A 28 -10.33 -10.46 -7.38
N ALA A 29 -9.69 -10.37 -8.55
CA ALA A 29 -9.36 -9.12 -9.21
C ALA A 29 -10.59 -8.24 -9.49
N VAL A 30 -11.70 -8.81 -9.99
CA VAL A 30 -12.97 -8.06 -10.16
C VAL A 30 -13.42 -7.43 -8.85
N PHE A 31 -13.50 -8.21 -7.77
CA PHE A 31 -13.94 -7.68 -6.48
C PHE A 31 -12.97 -6.64 -5.93
N ALA A 32 -11.66 -6.92 -6.02
CA ALA A 32 -10.61 -6.01 -5.58
C ALA A 32 -10.69 -4.65 -6.30
N MET A 33 -10.88 -4.62 -7.62
CA MET A 33 -11.07 -3.37 -8.36
C MET A 33 -12.28 -2.57 -7.89
N LEU A 34 -13.39 -3.22 -7.58
CA LEU A 34 -14.54 -2.51 -7.01
C LEU A 34 -14.22 -1.96 -5.61
N ALA A 35 -13.47 -2.71 -4.80
CA ALA A 35 -13.07 -2.32 -3.45
C ALA A 35 -12.04 -1.19 -3.42
N LEU A 36 -11.14 -1.13 -4.40
CA LEU A 36 -10.22 -0.01 -4.61
C LEU A 36 -10.97 1.30 -4.91
N ARG A 37 -12.21 1.21 -5.40
CA ARG A 37 -13.09 2.36 -5.67
C ARG A 37 -14.39 2.24 -4.89
N THR A 38 -14.30 1.95 -3.60
CA THR A 38 -15.47 1.78 -2.74
C THR A 38 -16.40 2.99 -2.80
N GLY A 39 -17.70 2.73 -2.99
CA GLY A 39 -18.73 3.75 -3.19
C GLY A 39 -18.71 4.47 -4.53
N ARG A 40 -17.76 4.16 -5.42
CA ARG A 40 -17.66 4.75 -6.75
C ARG A 40 -17.96 3.71 -7.82
N MET A 41 -18.63 4.15 -8.88
CA MET A 41 -18.90 3.31 -10.02
C MET A 41 -17.61 3.00 -10.80
N VAL A 42 -17.42 1.73 -11.14
CA VAL A 42 -16.41 1.27 -12.08
C VAL A 42 -17.13 0.78 -13.33
N SER A 43 -16.84 1.40 -14.48
CA SER A 43 -17.48 1.03 -15.75
C SER A 43 -17.09 -0.39 -16.16
N ARG A 44 -17.92 -1.03 -17.00
CA ARG A 44 -17.56 -2.33 -17.59
C ARG A 44 -16.25 -2.26 -18.38
N SER A 45 -16.04 -1.17 -19.12
CA SER A 45 -14.79 -0.95 -19.87
C SER A 45 -13.57 -0.89 -18.96
N ALA A 46 -13.64 -0.17 -17.84
CA ALA A 46 -12.54 -0.07 -16.90
C ALA A 46 -12.27 -1.40 -16.16
N LEU A 47 -13.30 -2.20 -15.90
CA LEU A 47 -13.13 -3.55 -15.35
C LEU A 47 -12.53 -4.52 -16.39
N VAL A 48 -12.90 -4.39 -17.66
CA VAL A 48 -12.30 -5.18 -18.74
C VAL A 48 -10.83 -4.82 -18.88
N ASP A 49 -10.52 -3.54 -19.01
CA ASP A 49 -9.16 -3.01 -19.09
C ASP A 49 -8.30 -3.43 -17.89
N GLY A 50 -8.80 -3.23 -16.66
CA GLY A 50 -8.07 -3.61 -15.46
C GLY A 50 -7.89 -5.12 -15.26
N LEU A 51 -8.67 -5.97 -15.93
CA LEU A 51 -8.43 -7.41 -15.94
C LEU A 51 -7.45 -7.79 -17.05
N TRP A 52 -7.71 -7.40 -18.28
CA TRP A 52 -7.05 -8.00 -19.44
C TRP A 52 -6.00 -7.11 -20.09
N GLY A 53 -5.90 -5.84 -19.69
CA GLY A 53 -4.99 -4.88 -20.30
C GLY A 53 -5.20 -4.80 -21.81
N GLU A 54 -4.13 -5.00 -22.57
CA GLU A 54 -4.18 -5.03 -24.04
C GLU A 54 -4.75 -6.36 -24.59
N ASP A 55 -4.71 -7.44 -23.82
CA ASP A 55 -5.10 -8.80 -24.23
C ASP A 55 -6.57 -9.13 -23.93
N VAL A 56 -7.48 -8.23 -24.34
CA VAL A 56 -8.91 -8.38 -24.11
C VAL A 56 -9.51 -9.51 -24.97
N PRO A 57 -10.17 -10.53 -24.37
CA PRO A 57 -10.85 -11.56 -25.13
C PRO A 57 -12.00 -10.95 -25.98
N PRO A 58 -12.32 -11.52 -27.16
CA PRO A 58 -13.46 -11.06 -27.97
C PRO A 58 -14.81 -11.05 -27.23
N THR A 59 -14.92 -11.85 -26.17
CA THR A 59 -16.11 -11.95 -25.29
C THR A 59 -15.92 -11.26 -23.94
N GLY A 60 -14.96 -10.36 -23.79
CA GLY A 60 -14.53 -9.75 -22.52
C GLY A 60 -15.68 -9.24 -21.65
N THR A 61 -16.63 -8.48 -22.22
CA THR A 61 -17.81 -7.98 -21.49
C THR A 61 -18.73 -9.10 -20.98
N LYS A 62 -18.97 -10.13 -21.79
CA LYS A 62 -19.79 -11.29 -21.39
C LYS A 62 -19.10 -12.11 -20.31
N THR A 63 -17.78 -12.28 -20.43
CA THR A 63 -16.94 -12.98 -19.44
C THR A 63 -16.92 -12.22 -18.11
N LEU A 64 -16.82 -10.88 -18.15
CA LEU A 64 -16.91 -10.02 -16.97
C LEU A 64 -18.25 -10.21 -16.23
N GLN A 65 -19.38 -10.20 -16.94
CA GLN A 65 -20.69 -10.44 -16.34
C GLN A 65 -20.75 -11.80 -15.63
N GLY A 66 -20.17 -12.84 -16.25
CA GLY A 66 -20.04 -14.16 -15.63
C GLY A 66 -19.16 -14.18 -14.38
N HIS A 67 -18.07 -13.39 -14.35
CA HIS A 67 -17.27 -13.21 -13.15
C HIS A 67 -18.04 -12.49 -12.04
N VAL A 68 -18.74 -11.39 -12.36
CA VAL A 68 -19.57 -10.65 -11.40
C VAL A 68 -20.66 -11.51 -10.79
N ALA A 69 -21.36 -12.32 -11.60
CA ALA A 69 -22.39 -13.24 -11.11
C ALA A 69 -21.82 -14.25 -10.10
N LYS A 70 -20.61 -14.78 -10.35
CA LYS A 70 -19.95 -15.72 -9.43
C LYS A 70 -19.41 -15.03 -8.18
N VAL A 71 -18.95 -13.78 -8.29
CA VAL A 71 -18.57 -12.96 -7.13
C VAL A 71 -19.76 -12.72 -6.21
N ARG A 72 -20.92 -12.32 -6.77
CA ARG A 72 -22.18 -12.18 -6.01
C ARG A 72 -22.53 -13.47 -5.28
N ARG A 73 -22.55 -14.59 -5.98
CA ARG A 73 -22.84 -15.89 -5.36
C ARG A 73 -21.88 -16.24 -4.21
N SER A 74 -20.59 -15.95 -4.33
CA SER A 74 -19.63 -16.15 -3.23
C SER A 74 -19.93 -15.26 -2.02
N LEU A 75 -20.39 -14.03 -2.23
CA LEU A 75 -20.79 -13.11 -1.16
C LEU A 75 -22.10 -13.57 -0.51
N GLU A 76 -23.09 -13.97 -1.31
CA GLU A 76 -24.38 -14.51 -0.82
C GLU A 76 -24.16 -15.71 0.11
N LEU A 77 -23.28 -16.64 -0.27
CA LEU A 77 -22.91 -17.79 0.57
C LEU A 77 -22.27 -17.42 1.91
N ALA A 78 -21.70 -16.22 2.03
CA ALA A 78 -21.15 -15.69 3.28
C ALA A 78 -22.12 -14.75 4.02
N GLY A 79 -23.40 -14.72 3.63
CA GLY A 79 -24.43 -13.85 4.23
C GLY A 79 -24.28 -12.38 3.87
N ALA A 80 -23.70 -12.09 2.70
CA ALA A 80 -23.39 -10.75 2.20
C ALA A 80 -24.13 -10.47 0.87
N ASP A 81 -25.46 -10.48 0.93
CA ASP A 81 -26.33 -10.26 -0.24
C ASP A 81 -26.39 -8.78 -0.64
N GLY A 82 -26.51 -8.50 -1.95
CA GLY A 82 -26.77 -7.15 -2.45
C GLY A 82 -25.57 -6.19 -2.49
N VAL A 83 -24.39 -6.66 -2.14
CA VAL A 83 -23.18 -5.83 -1.94
C VAL A 83 -22.63 -5.25 -3.23
N VAL A 84 -22.61 -6.05 -4.30
CA VAL A 84 -22.19 -5.62 -5.63
C VAL A 84 -23.42 -5.18 -6.42
N LEU A 85 -23.59 -3.88 -6.59
CA LEU A 85 -24.73 -3.30 -7.28
C LEU A 85 -24.42 -3.11 -8.78
N THR A 86 -25.40 -3.38 -9.64
CA THR A 86 -25.33 -3.00 -11.05
C THR A 86 -25.92 -1.60 -11.20
N ARG A 87 -25.11 -0.66 -11.68
CA ARG A 87 -25.54 0.70 -12.05
C ARG A 87 -24.92 1.03 -13.39
N GLU A 88 -25.73 1.20 -14.42
CA GLU A 88 -25.24 1.51 -15.75
C GLU A 88 -24.34 2.75 -15.75
N PRO A 89 -23.19 2.75 -16.46
CA PRO A 89 -22.67 1.69 -17.35
C PRO A 89 -21.78 0.62 -16.69
N GLY A 90 -21.88 0.37 -15.38
CA GLY A 90 -20.95 -0.49 -14.64
C GLY A 90 -21.48 -1.13 -13.35
N TYR A 91 -20.57 -1.24 -12.38
CA TYR A 91 -20.82 -1.85 -11.08
C TYR A 91 -20.19 -0.99 -9.98
N LEU A 92 -20.70 -1.13 -8.76
CA LEU A 92 -20.11 -0.52 -7.56
C LEU A 92 -20.33 -1.42 -6.34
N LEU A 93 -19.51 -1.21 -5.31
CA LEU A 93 -19.74 -1.79 -3.98
C LEU A 93 -20.56 -0.84 -3.12
N ASP A 94 -21.59 -1.38 -2.47
CA ASP A 94 -22.40 -0.65 -1.51
C ASP A 94 -21.61 -0.35 -0.23
N VAL A 95 -21.27 0.92 -0.03
CA VAL A 95 -20.54 1.43 1.14
C VAL A 95 -21.28 1.23 2.45
N THR A 96 -22.61 1.14 2.42
CA THR A 96 -23.39 0.98 3.65
C THR A 96 -23.21 -0.42 4.25
N GLN A 97 -22.68 -1.35 3.47
CA GLN A 97 -22.49 -2.74 3.85
C GLN A 97 -21.02 -3.15 3.94
N VAL A 98 -20.07 -2.27 3.59
CA VAL A 98 -18.65 -2.63 3.46
C VAL A 98 -17.79 -1.66 4.27
N VAL A 99 -16.81 -2.21 4.99
CA VAL A 99 -15.70 -1.48 5.58
C VAL A 99 -14.42 -1.97 4.92
N VAL A 100 -13.65 -1.03 4.36
CA VAL A 100 -12.38 -1.33 3.68
C VAL A 100 -11.21 -0.86 4.52
N ASP A 101 -10.23 -1.74 4.75
CA ASP A 101 -9.04 -1.41 5.56
C ASP A 101 -8.26 -0.19 5.03
N VAL A 102 -8.28 0.06 3.71
CA VAL A 102 -7.69 1.25 3.08
C VAL A 102 -8.31 2.55 3.57
N GLU A 103 -9.63 2.61 3.79
CA GLU A 103 -10.28 3.84 4.28
C GLU A 103 -9.87 4.13 5.73
N VAL A 104 -9.77 3.08 6.55
CA VAL A 104 -9.30 3.17 7.94
C VAL A 104 -7.82 3.56 7.98
N PHE A 105 -7.02 3.01 7.07
CA PHE A 105 -5.62 3.35 6.90
C PHE A 105 -5.44 4.84 6.54
N ASP A 106 -6.15 5.33 5.54
CA ASP A 106 -6.10 6.73 5.11
C ASP A 106 -6.56 7.69 6.23
N GLU A 107 -7.54 7.30 7.05
CA GLU A 107 -7.93 8.04 8.26
C GLU A 107 -6.80 8.09 9.30
N HIS A 108 -6.13 6.96 9.56
CA HIS A 108 -4.99 6.95 10.47
C HIS A 108 -3.84 7.83 9.98
N LEU A 109 -3.54 7.84 8.67
CA LEU A 109 -2.54 8.74 8.08
C LEU A 109 -2.89 10.20 8.29
N ARG A 110 -4.15 10.59 8.01
CA ARG A 110 -4.61 11.98 8.19
C ARG A 110 -4.52 12.45 9.66
N CYS A 111 -4.68 11.54 10.62
CA CYS A 111 -4.52 11.85 12.04
C CYS A 111 -3.07 11.75 12.55
N GLY A 112 -2.08 11.43 11.70
CA GLY A 112 -0.70 11.19 12.14
C GLY A 112 -0.53 9.92 12.99
N ARG A 113 -1.49 9.00 12.97
CA ARG A 113 -1.49 7.72 13.71
C ARG A 113 -0.81 6.62 12.88
N TYR A 114 0.46 6.85 12.52
CA TYR A 114 1.18 5.99 11.57
C TYR A 114 1.36 4.55 12.08
N ALA A 115 1.58 4.36 13.38
CA ALA A 115 1.71 3.03 13.97
C ALA A 115 0.41 2.23 13.82
N GLU A 116 -0.75 2.86 14.08
CA GLU A 116 -2.06 2.26 13.90
C GLU A 116 -2.32 1.91 12.43
N ALA A 117 -1.97 2.80 11.50
CA ALA A 117 -2.08 2.55 10.07
C ALA A 117 -1.28 1.30 9.65
N LEU A 118 -0.02 1.21 10.09
CA LEU A 118 0.87 0.10 9.74
C LEU A 118 0.40 -1.26 10.30
N ARG A 119 -0.40 -1.30 11.37
CA ARG A 119 -1.01 -2.56 11.87
C ARG A 119 -2.02 -3.16 10.89
N LEU A 120 -2.56 -2.36 9.95
CA LEU A 120 -3.48 -2.84 8.91
C LEU A 120 -2.73 -3.50 7.75
N TYR A 121 -1.45 -3.16 7.57
CA TYR A 121 -0.58 -3.68 6.52
C TYR A 121 -0.15 -5.13 6.79
N ARG A 122 -0.48 -6.03 5.89
CA ARG A 122 -0.23 -7.47 5.97
C ARG A 122 0.77 -7.99 4.94
N GLY A 123 1.28 -7.10 4.10
CA GLY A 123 2.15 -7.42 2.97
C GLY A 123 1.71 -6.68 1.72
N ASP A 124 2.32 -7.03 0.59
CA ASP A 124 2.14 -6.31 -0.67
C ASP A 124 0.65 -6.20 -1.07
N PRO A 125 0.09 -4.99 -1.29
CA PRO A 125 -1.32 -4.82 -1.54
C PRO A 125 -1.81 -5.58 -2.76
N LEU A 126 -2.84 -6.42 -2.56
CA LEU A 126 -3.46 -7.24 -3.60
C LEU A 126 -2.49 -8.13 -4.38
N ALA A 127 -1.42 -8.62 -3.72
CA ALA A 127 -0.38 -9.45 -4.33
C ALA A 127 -0.88 -10.70 -5.08
N ASP A 128 -2.10 -11.14 -4.78
CA ASP A 128 -2.75 -12.33 -5.34
C ASP A 128 -3.85 -12.01 -6.36
N CYS A 129 -4.01 -10.74 -6.73
CA CYS A 129 -4.97 -10.26 -7.72
C CYS A 129 -4.23 -9.82 -8.99
N PRO A 130 -4.43 -10.51 -10.12
CA PRO A 130 -3.90 -10.07 -11.41
C PRO A 130 -4.72 -8.88 -11.91
N VAL A 131 -4.22 -7.68 -11.67
CA VAL A 131 -4.82 -6.42 -12.10
C VAL A 131 -3.82 -5.58 -12.89
N GLU A 132 -4.34 -4.82 -13.84
CA GLU A 132 -3.57 -3.99 -14.76
C GLU A 132 -4.14 -2.57 -14.85
N GLY A 133 -3.50 -1.72 -15.65
CA GLY A 133 -3.95 -0.36 -15.95
C GLY A 133 -4.18 0.48 -14.68
N TRP A 134 -5.37 1.09 -14.61
CA TRP A 134 -5.73 2.00 -13.51
C TRP A 134 -5.69 1.33 -12.12
N ALA A 135 -5.96 0.02 -12.03
CA ALA A 135 -5.95 -0.69 -10.76
C ALA A 135 -4.51 -0.95 -10.28
N GLY A 136 -3.59 -1.19 -11.21
CA GLY A 136 -2.15 -1.24 -10.91
C GLY A 136 -1.62 0.10 -10.38
N ALA A 137 -2.07 1.22 -10.95
CA ALA A 137 -1.71 2.55 -10.45
C ALA A 137 -2.23 2.79 -9.02
N GLU A 138 -3.43 2.30 -8.68
CA GLU A 138 -3.96 2.40 -7.33
C GLU A 138 -3.17 1.53 -6.33
N ILE A 139 -2.75 0.32 -6.73
CA ILE A 139 -1.84 -0.49 -5.90
C ILE A 139 -0.51 0.23 -5.66
N ALA A 140 0.05 0.87 -6.69
CA ALA A 140 1.26 1.68 -6.54
C ALA A 140 1.05 2.85 -5.55
N ARG A 141 -0.09 3.54 -5.62
CA ARG A 141 -0.48 4.57 -4.64
C ARG A 141 -0.52 4.02 -3.22
N LEU A 142 -1.09 2.84 -3.01
CA LEU A 142 -1.15 2.20 -1.68
C LEU A 142 0.25 1.85 -1.17
N ARG A 143 1.13 1.32 -2.01
CA ARG A 143 2.54 1.04 -1.65
C ARG A 143 3.27 2.31 -1.22
N GLU A 144 3.09 3.41 -1.96
CA GLU A 144 3.65 4.70 -1.60
C GLU A 144 3.10 5.23 -0.27
N ALA A 145 1.81 5.07 -0.02
CA ALA A 145 1.19 5.48 1.24
C ALA A 145 1.71 4.65 2.44
N VAL A 146 1.97 3.36 2.25
CA VAL A 146 2.62 2.51 3.26
C VAL A 146 4.06 2.95 3.52
N ALA A 147 4.84 3.21 2.47
CA ALA A 147 6.21 3.71 2.63
C ALA A 147 6.24 5.06 3.36
N PHE A 148 5.32 5.97 3.02
CA PHE A 148 5.13 7.24 3.73
C PHE A 148 4.80 7.03 5.22
N ALA A 149 3.93 6.07 5.54
CA ALA A 149 3.58 5.74 6.92
C ALA A 149 4.78 5.17 7.69
N GLU A 150 5.56 4.29 7.07
CA GLU A 150 6.78 3.73 7.67
C GLU A 150 7.82 4.83 7.97
N GLU A 151 8.05 5.73 7.02
CA GLU A 151 8.98 6.86 7.18
C GLU A 151 8.54 7.80 8.32
N ASN A 152 7.27 8.20 8.33
CA ASN A 152 6.77 9.11 9.37
C ASN A 152 6.68 8.45 10.74
N HIS A 153 6.41 7.14 10.80
CA HIS A 153 6.48 6.40 12.06
C HIS A 153 7.89 6.42 12.62
N ALA A 154 8.91 6.18 11.79
CA ALA A 154 10.31 6.25 12.20
C ALA A 154 10.71 7.67 12.65
N ALA A 155 10.28 8.70 11.93
CA ALA A 155 10.50 10.09 12.34
C ALA A 155 9.86 10.40 13.71
N ALA A 156 8.64 9.92 13.95
CA ALA A 156 7.97 10.06 15.25
C ALA A 156 8.72 9.34 16.38
N LEU A 157 9.29 8.17 16.12
CA LEU A 157 10.16 7.47 17.09
C LEU A 157 11.41 8.27 17.42
N CYS A 158 12.06 8.90 16.41
CA CYS A 158 13.19 9.79 16.62
C CYS A 158 12.83 10.98 17.53
N LEU A 159 11.71 11.65 17.25
CA LEU A 159 11.22 12.78 18.05
C LEU A 159 10.88 12.38 19.50
N ALA A 160 10.39 11.16 19.70
CA ALA A 160 10.08 10.60 21.02
C ALA A 160 11.32 10.10 21.78
N GLY A 161 12.54 10.26 21.25
CA GLY A 161 13.78 9.76 21.88
C GLY A 161 13.96 8.24 21.80
N ARG A 162 13.11 7.53 21.06
CA ARG A 162 13.14 6.06 20.90
C ARG A 162 14.11 5.66 19.78
N HIS A 163 15.35 6.16 19.85
CA HIS A 163 16.31 6.07 18.75
C HIS A 163 16.69 4.64 18.36
N ALA A 164 16.81 3.72 19.32
CA ALA A 164 17.17 2.33 19.02
C ALA A 164 16.11 1.63 18.14
N GLU A 165 14.83 1.88 18.42
CA GLU A 165 13.72 1.35 17.62
C GLU A 165 13.66 2.00 16.24
N ALA A 166 13.85 3.32 16.18
CA ALA A 166 13.91 4.06 14.92
C ALA A 166 15.05 3.56 14.02
N ILE A 167 16.26 3.35 14.56
CA ILE A 167 17.42 2.84 13.82
C ILE A 167 17.10 1.46 13.22
N GLY A 168 16.59 0.52 14.02
CA GLY A 168 16.26 -0.82 13.52
C GLY A 168 15.21 -0.79 12.40
N GLN A 169 14.21 0.07 12.51
CA GLN A 169 13.22 0.27 11.44
C GLN A 169 13.86 0.90 10.19
N LEU A 170 14.63 1.98 10.35
CA LEU A 170 15.22 2.73 9.25
C LEU A 170 16.27 1.91 8.49
N GLU A 171 17.06 1.07 9.15
CA GLU A 171 18.00 0.16 8.49
C GLU A 171 17.30 -0.80 7.50
N ARG A 172 16.12 -1.31 7.88
CA ARG A 172 15.30 -2.13 7.00
C ARG A 172 14.73 -1.31 5.84
N LEU A 173 14.29 -0.08 6.10
CA LEU A 173 13.70 0.79 5.07
C LEU A 173 14.72 1.26 4.04
N VAL A 174 15.94 1.63 4.43
CA VAL A 174 16.99 2.02 3.47
C VAL A 174 17.45 0.85 2.61
N ALA A 175 17.33 -0.40 3.09
CA ALA A 175 17.59 -1.57 2.27
C ALA A 175 16.47 -1.82 1.23
N LEU A 176 15.21 -1.54 1.59
CA LEU A 176 14.06 -1.69 0.69
C LEU A 176 13.93 -0.55 -0.31
N TYR A 177 14.25 0.68 0.11
CA TYR A 177 14.11 1.90 -0.67
C TYR A 177 15.42 2.69 -0.70
N PRO A 178 16.49 2.11 -1.27
CA PRO A 178 17.84 2.69 -1.19
C PRO A 178 17.98 4.04 -1.89
N LEU A 179 17.05 4.40 -2.79
CA LEU A 179 17.04 5.68 -3.51
C LEU A 179 16.29 6.80 -2.76
N ARG A 180 15.66 6.51 -1.62
CA ARG A 180 14.97 7.54 -0.82
C ARG A 180 15.93 8.17 0.17
N GLU A 181 16.58 9.26 -0.24
CA GLU A 181 17.56 9.99 0.58
C GLU A 181 17.02 10.45 1.96
N SER A 182 15.72 10.71 2.08
CA SER A 182 15.09 11.08 3.36
C SER A 182 15.19 10.00 4.43
N LEU A 183 15.13 8.73 4.05
CA LEU A 183 15.32 7.60 4.97
C LEU A 183 16.76 7.54 5.49
N TRP A 184 17.73 7.82 4.62
CA TRP A 184 19.14 7.89 5.00
C TRP A 184 19.40 9.06 5.96
N ASP A 185 18.77 10.22 5.72
CA ASP A 185 18.87 11.38 6.60
C ASP A 185 18.31 11.08 8.00
N LEU A 186 17.12 10.48 8.07
CA LEU A 186 16.51 10.04 9.32
C LEU A 186 17.36 9.01 10.06
N LEU A 187 17.99 8.07 9.34
CA LEU A 187 18.87 7.07 9.93
C LEU A 187 20.12 7.72 10.55
N MET A 188 20.75 8.65 9.81
CA MET A 188 21.89 9.41 10.31
C MET A 188 21.51 10.24 11.54
N GLU A 189 20.34 10.89 11.52
CA GLU A 189 19.83 11.64 12.66
C GLU A 189 19.62 10.74 13.88
N ALA A 190 18.93 9.61 13.71
CA ALA A 190 18.66 8.66 14.79
C ALA A 190 19.96 8.12 15.42
N GLN A 191 20.94 7.75 14.59
CA GLN A 191 22.26 7.29 15.03
C GLN A 191 23.01 8.38 15.78
N HIS A 192 23.03 9.61 15.26
CA HIS A 192 23.71 10.73 15.91
C HIS A 192 23.09 11.09 17.26
N ARG A 193 21.76 11.19 17.34
CA ARG A 193 21.03 11.44 18.60
C ARG A 193 21.21 10.33 19.64
N ALA A 194 21.44 9.09 19.19
CA ALA A 194 21.80 7.97 20.06
C ALA A 194 23.28 7.97 20.51
N GLY A 195 24.06 9.03 20.23
CA GLY A 195 25.49 9.12 20.55
C GLY A 195 26.39 8.27 19.62
N ARG A 196 25.86 7.80 18.49
CA ARG A 196 26.57 6.94 17.52
C ARG A 196 27.01 7.72 16.28
N ALA A 197 27.71 8.85 16.48
CA ALA A 197 28.18 9.70 15.39
C ALA A 197 29.01 8.94 14.33
N GLY A 198 29.85 7.99 14.77
CA GLY A 198 30.61 7.14 13.87
C GLY A 198 29.74 6.26 12.96
N ASP A 199 28.57 5.83 13.43
CA ASP A 199 27.61 5.05 12.63
C ASP A 199 26.92 5.94 11.61
N ALA A 200 26.52 7.16 12.01
CA ALA A 200 25.93 8.15 11.11
C ALA A 200 26.87 8.51 9.93
N LEU A 201 28.17 8.71 10.20
CA LEU A 201 29.14 8.97 9.13
C LEU A 201 29.37 7.75 8.22
N ARG A 202 29.29 6.52 8.75
CA ARG A 202 29.31 5.31 7.90
C ARG A 202 28.06 5.21 7.03
N THR A 203 26.90 5.56 7.57
CA THR A 203 25.63 5.62 6.82
C THR A 203 25.73 6.61 5.65
N TYR A 204 26.27 7.81 5.86
CA TYR A 204 26.51 8.78 4.77
C TYR A 204 27.41 8.23 3.66
N ARG A 205 28.53 7.59 4.04
CA ARG A 205 29.45 7.00 3.06
C ARG A 205 28.78 5.90 2.24
N ARG A 206 27.90 5.11 2.85
CA ARG A 206 27.13 4.06 2.15
C ARG A 206 26.19 4.64 1.11
N VAL A 207 25.38 5.65 1.46
CA VAL A 207 24.45 6.27 0.49
C VAL A 207 25.21 7.05 -0.59
N ARG A 208 26.32 7.71 -0.25
CA ARG A 208 27.17 8.38 -1.23
C ARG A 208 27.76 7.39 -2.24
N ALA A 209 28.33 6.27 -1.78
CA ALA A 209 28.86 5.24 -2.66
C ALA A 209 27.78 4.73 -3.63
N LEU A 210 26.59 4.39 -3.10
CA LEU A 210 25.45 3.98 -3.91
C LEU A 210 25.07 5.01 -4.99
N LEU A 211 24.89 6.28 -4.63
CA LEU A 211 24.46 7.31 -5.58
C LEU A 211 25.52 7.62 -6.65
N VAL A 212 26.80 7.60 -6.26
CA VAL A 212 27.91 7.82 -7.19
C VAL A 212 28.07 6.63 -8.13
N GLU A 213 27.99 5.40 -7.63
CA GLU A 213 28.16 4.18 -8.43
C GLU A 213 26.99 3.96 -9.41
N GLU A 214 25.75 4.12 -8.94
CA GLU A 214 24.55 3.85 -9.76
C GLU A 214 24.19 5.00 -10.70
N PHE A 215 24.46 6.25 -10.31
CA PHE A 215 23.98 7.43 -11.05
C PHE A 215 25.06 8.48 -11.35
N GLY A 216 26.28 8.35 -10.82
CA GLY A 216 27.30 9.38 -10.94
C GLY A 216 26.93 10.68 -10.21
N MET A 217 26.02 10.62 -9.24
CA MET A 217 25.50 11.79 -8.53
C MET A 217 26.00 11.85 -7.09
N GLU A 218 26.21 13.06 -6.58
CA GLU A 218 26.51 13.30 -5.16
C GLU A 218 25.21 13.36 -4.33
N PRO A 219 25.24 13.00 -3.03
CA PRO A 219 24.10 13.12 -2.13
C PRO A 219 23.54 14.54 -2.11
N GLY A 220 22.21 14.67 -2.00
CA GLY A 220 21.52 15.94 -1.95
C GLY A 220 21.90 16.81 -0.73
N ASP A 221 21.49 18.08 -0.76
CA ASP A 221 21.86 19.06 0.25
C ASP A 221 21.44 18.68 1.68
N ALA A 222 20.32 17.98 1.83
CA ALA A 222 19.84 17.53 3.15
C ALA A 222 20.86 16.60 3.81
N LEU A 223 21.33 15.56 3.09
CA LEU A 223 22.33 14.63 3.58
C LEU A 223 23.69 15.28 3.83
N ARG A 224 24.12 16.19 2.94
CA ARG A 224 25.37 16.95 3.14
C ARG A 224 25.32 17.81 4.39
N ARG A 225 24.20 18.50 4.64
CA ARG A 225 24.01 19.28 5.88
C ARG A 225 23.99 18.37 7.10
N ARG A 226 23.39 17.18 6.99
CA ARG A 226 23.37 16.20 8.07
C ARG A 226 24.77 15.71 8.43
N GLU A 227 25.60 15.38 7.44
CA GLU A 227 27.00 15.01 7.66
C GLU A 227 27.76 16.13 8.39
N ALA A 228 27.63 17.37 7.91
CA ALA A 228 28.27 18.53 8.53
C ALA A 228 27.84 18.73 9.99
N ALA A 229 26.55 18.56 10.29
CA ALA A 229 26.04 18.64 11.67
C ALA A 229 26.65 17.54 12.57
N VAL A 230 26.75 16.30 12.07
CA VAL A 230 27.36 15.19 12.82
C VAL A 230 28.84 15.43 13.10
N LEU A 231 29.56 16.06 12.16
CA LEU A 231 30.98 16.41 12.34
C LEU A 231 31.19 17.58 13.31
N ALA A 232 30.22 18.49 13.41
CA ALA A 232 30.30 19.65 14.29
C ALA A 232 30.04 19.31 15.77
N GLY A 233 29.35 18.20 16.06
CA GLY A 233 29.05 17.73 17.42
C GLY A 233 27.64 18.07 17.85
#